data_AF-A0A024FFI1-F1
#
_entry.id   AF-A0A024FFI1-F1
#
_cell.length_a   1.000
_cell.length_b   1.000
_cell.length_c   1.000
_cell.angle_alpha   90.00
_cell.angle_beta   90.00
_cell.angle_gamma   90.00
#
_symmetry.space_group_name_H-M   'P 1'
#
loop_
_entity.id
_entity.type
_entity.pdbx_description
1 polymer ?
#
loop_
_entity_poly.entity_id
_entity_poly.type
_entity_poly.pdbx_seq_one_letter_code
_entity_poly.pdbx_strand_id
1 'polypeptide(L)'
;MGLSVLETMDEMHILNTRRESVRVHSEILYNEVVICNLKGASNFEEAFFLKTLKELLEPVESPRYIIVNTNVFKKGFNVENFYPVPDVFGKNKKDAMLFHEQWKRFMGKSKLIFTRQPEGRRLLLKARLFHHTNELKNNVDDFTVWK
;
A
#
# COMPACT_ATOMS: atom_id res chain seq x y z
N MET A 1 1.07 6.48 1.83
CA MET A 1 1.19 5.09 1.37
C MET A 1 2.64 4.73 1.01
N GLY A 2 3.33 5.46 0.13
CA GLY A 2 4.74 5.14 -0.20
C GLY A 2 5.67 5.10 1.03
N LEU A 3 5.57 6.07 1.94
CA LEU A 3 6.36 6.09 3.17
C LEU A 3 6.15 4.86 4.07
N SER A 4 4.91 4.38 4.20
CA SER A 4 4.64 3.16 5.00
C SER A 4 5.28 1.92 4.39
N VAL A 5 5.40 1.85 3.05
CA VAL A 5 6.13 0.77 2.38
C VAL A 5 7.63 0.87 2.68
N LEU A 6 8.22 2.06 2.52
CA LEU A 6 9.66 2.26 2.76
C LEU A 6 10.07 1.93 4.21
N GLU A 7 9.34 2.44 5.21
CA GLU A 7 9.69 2.14 6.61
C GLU A 7 9.51 0.65 6.94
N THR A 8 8.52 0.00 6.33
CA THR A 8 8.33 -1.45 6.51
C THR A 8 9.47 -2.23 5.88
N MET A 9 9.97 -1.81 4.70
CA MET A 9 11.14 -2.41 4.07
C MET A 9 12.39 -2.29 4.94
N ASP A 10 12.58 -1.15 5.60
CA ASP A 10 13.69 -0.92 6.51
C ASP A 10 13.60 -1.83 7.75
N GLU A 11 12.45 -1.84 8.43
CA GLU A 11 12.21 -2.64 9.63
C GLU A 11 12.26 -4.15 9.36
N MET A 12 11.93 -4.59 8.14
CA MET A 12 12.06 -5.99 7.72
C MET A 12 13.44 -6.33 7.15
N HIS A 13 14.41 -5.41 7.19
CA HIS A 13 15.75 -5.57 6.62
C HIS A 13 15.76 -5.98 5.15
N ILE A 14 14.81 -5.45 4.38
CA ILE A 14 14.73 -5.61 2.92
C ILE A 14 15.67 -4.62 2.23
N LEU A 15 15.94 -3.47 2.87
CA LEU A 15 16.93 -2.51 2.42
C LEU A 15 18.35 -3.01 2.71
N ASN A 16 19.18 -3.07 1.66
CA ASN A 16 20.62 -3.23 1.73
C ASN A 16 21.34 -1.88 1.72
N THR A 17 20.70 -0.87 1.12
CA THR A 17 21.19 0.51 1.10
C THR A 17 20.91 1.18 2.44
N ARG A 18 21.80 2.09 2.87
CA ARG A 18 21.61 2.84 4.12
C ARG A 18 20.29 3.61 4.10
N ARG A 19 19.49 3.46 5.15
CA ARG A 19 18.15 4.07 5.23
C ARG A 19 18.18 5.58 4.98
N GLU A 20 19.21 6.29 5.44
CA GLU A 20 19.32 7.75 5.34
C GLU A 20 19.52 8.25 3.90
N SER A 21 20.07 7.40 3.01
CA SER A 21 20.24 7.74 1.61
C SER A 21 19.01 7.42 0.76
N VAL A 22 18.06 6.63 1.28
CA VAL A 22 16.85 6.24 0.55
C VAL A 22 15.68 7.15 0.90
N ARG A 23 15.00 7.70 -0.12
CA ARG A 23 13.83 8.57 0.06
C ARG A 23 12.74 8.22 -0.94
N VAL A 24 11.49 8.27 -0.47
CA VAL A 24 10.34 8.26 -1.38
C VAL A 24 10.30 9.59 -2.10
N HIS A 25 10.33 9.55 -3.43
CA HIS A 25 10.11 10.70 -4.28
C HIS A 25 8.74 10.57 -4.94
N SER A 26 7.94 11.62 -4.85
CA SER A 26 6.68 11.71 -5.57
C SER A 26 6.57 13.05 -6.29
N GLU A 27 6.14 13.03 -7.54
CA GLU A 27 5.97 14.21 -8.37
C GLU A 27 4.62 14.12 -9.10
N ILE A 28 3.90 15.24 -9.17
CA ILE A 28 2.68 15.36 -9.97
C ILE A 28 3.08 15.97 -11.31
N LEU A 29 2.85 15.24 -12.39
CA LEU A 29 3.08 15.72 -13.75
C LEU A 29 1.83 16.40 -14.33
N TYR A 30 1.97 16.94 -15.53
CA TYR A 30 0.83 17.39 -16.34
C TYR A 30 -0.19 16.24 -16.51
N ASN A 31 -1.47 16.59 -16.53
CA ASN A 31 -2.62 15.66 -16.58
C ASN A 31 -2.85 14.82 -15.31
N GLU A 32 -2.51 15.35 -14.12
CA GLU A 32 -2.80 14.71 -12.81
C GLU A 32 -2.12 13.33 -12.60
N VAL A 33 -1.16 12.98 -13.45
CA VAL A 33 -0.36 11.75 -13.29
C VAL A 33 0.57 11.93 -12.10
N VAL A 34 0.55 10.99 -11.17
CA VAL A 34 1.44 10.97 -10.01
C VAL A 34 2.51 9.90 -10.21
N ILE A 35 3.77 10.31 -10.21
CA ILE A 35 4.92 9.39 -10.18
C ILE A 35 5.32 9.19 -8.72
N CYS A 36 5.65 7.95 -8.34
CA CYS A 36 6.15 7.61 -7.02
C CYS A 36 7.26 6.55 -7.14
N ASN A 37 8.47 6.86 -6.68
CA ASN A 37 9.63 5.98 -6.78
C ASN A 37 10.61 6.17 -5.61
N LEU A 38 11.68 5.38 -5.55
CA LEU A 38 12.73 5.52 -4.55
C LEU A 38 13.95 6.24 -5.14
N LYS A 39 14.41 7.30 -4.48
CA LYS A 39 15.70 7.95 -4.78
C LYS A 39 16.77 7.44 -3.82
N GLY A 40 17.95 7.15 -4.37
CA GLY A 40 19.12 6.70 -3.61
C GLY A 40 19.06 5.24 -3.17
N ALA A 41 18.12 4.45 -3.70
CA ALA A 41 18.03 3.00 -3.53
C ALA A 41 18.73 2.28 -4.69
N SER A 42 19.06 1.01 -4.50
CA SER A 42 19.45 0.12 -5.59
C SER A 42 18.26 -0.22 -6.48
N ASN A 43 18.53 -0.62 -7.73
CA ASN A 43 17.49 -1.04 -8.68
C ASN A 43 16.62 -2.18 -8.13
N PHE A 44 17.21 -3.09 -7.34
CA PHE A 44 16.46 -4.18 -6.72
C PHE A 44 15.44 -3.66 -5.70
N GLU A 45 15.87 -2.75 -4.82
CA GLU A 45 15.01 -2.15 -3.80
C GLU A 45 13.92 -1.27 -4.43
N GLU A 46 14.25 -0.52 -5.48
CA GLU A 46 13.27 0.28 -6.23
C GLU A 46 12.22 -0.62 -6.91
N ALA A 47 12.65 -1.69 -7.60
CA ALA A 47 11.73 -2.63 -8.22
C ALA A 47 10.84 -3.33 -7.18
N PHE A 48 11.40 -3.70 -6.03
CA PHE A 48 10.64 -4.26 -4.91
C PHE A 48 9.59 -3.28 -4.38
N PHE A 49 9.98 -2.02 -4.18
CA PHE A 49 9.09 -0.96 -3.73
C PHE A 49 7.95 -0.72 -4.70
N LEU A 50 8.24 -0.61 -6.00
CA LEU A 50 7.24 -0.38 -7.05
C LEU A 50 6.24 -1.53 -7.12
N LYS A 51 6.72 -2.78 -7.11
CA LYS A 51 5.85 -3.97 -7.07
C LYS A 51 4.92 -3.94 -5.85
N THR A 52 5.47 -3.63 -4.68
CA THR A 52 4.71 -3.58 -3.42
C THR A 52 3.67 -2.45 -3.43
N LEU A 53 4.02 -1.29 -3.98
CA LEU A 53 3.12 -0.16 -4.12
C LEU A 53 2.01 -0.46 -5.14
N LYS A 54 2.32 -1.18 -6.22
CA LYS A 54 1.34 -1.65 -7.19
C LYS A 54 0.32 -2.59 -6.55
N GLU A 55 0.78 -3.60 -5.81
CA GLU A 55 -0.12 -4.52 -5.08
C GLU A 55 -1.07 -3.77 -4.12
N LEU A 56 -0.63 -2.66 -3.51
CA LEU A 56 -1.47 -1.81 -2.65
C LEU A 56 -2.58 -1.05 -3.39
N LEU A 57 -2.35 -0.74 -4.66
CA LEU A 57 -3.25 0.07 -5.49
C LEU A 57 -4.15 -0.81 -6.37
N GLU A 58 -3.72 -2.03 -6.65
CA GLU A 58 -4.49 -3.01 -7.38
C GLU A 58 -5.84 -3.30 -6.70
N PRO A 59 -6.89 -3.62 -7.49
CA PRO A 59 -8.17 -4.04 -6.93
C PRO A 59 -8.00 -5.22 -5.97
N VAL A 60 -8.75 -5.19 -4.87
CA VAL A 60 -8.69 -6.26 -3.85
C VAL A 60 -9.21 -7.57 -4.44
N GLU A 61 -8.29 -8.45 -4.82
CA GLU A 61 -8.62 -9.82 -5.23
C GLU A 61 -8.77 -10.73 -4.02
N SER A 62 -7.72 -11.41 -3.59
CA SER A 62 -7.77 -12.36 -2.46
C SER A 62 -6.62 -12.21 -1.46
N PRO A 63 -6.28 -10.96 -1.04
CA PRO A 63 -5.18 -10.74 -0.12
C PRO A 63 -5.45 -11.43 1.23
N ARG A 64 -4.40 -11.92 1.88
CA ARG A 64 -4.53 -12.59 3.18
C ARG A 64 -4.98 -11.63 4.29
N TYR A 65 -4.64 -10.35 4.15
CA TYR A 65 -5.05 -9.29 5.05
C TYR A 65 -5.50 -8.06 4.28
N ILE A 66 -6.41 -7.29 4.86
CA ILE A 66 -6.87 -6.00 4.33
C ILE A 66 -6.76 -4.96 5.43
N ILE A 67 -6.35 -3.76 5.07
CA ILE A 67 -6.43 -2.58 5.94
C ILE A 67 -7.71 -1.81 5.61
N VAL A 68 -8.49 -1.51 6.65
CA VAL A 68 -9.70 -0.70 6.55
C VAL A 68 -9.49 0.58 7.35
N ASN A 69 -9.54 1.73 6.68
CA ASN A 69 -9.46 3.02 7.37
C ASN A 69 -10.74 3.26 8.18
N THR A 70 -10.60 3.66 9.44
CA THR A 70 -11.72 3.87 10.37
C THR A 70 -11.99 5.34 10.67
N ASN A 71 -11.39 6.26 9.90
CA ASN A 71 -11.60 7.69 10.07
C ASN A 71 -13.03 8.10 9.70
N VAL A 72 -13.90 8.09 10.72
CA VAL A 72 -15.28 8.62 10.74
C VAL A 72 -15.37 10.14 10.56
N PHE A 73 -14.25 10.87 10.51
CA PHE A 73 -14.24 12.34 10.52
C PHE A 73 -14.37 13.03 9.15
N LYS A 74 -14.37 12.29 8.03
CA LYS A 74 -14.80 12.85 6.73
C LYS A 74 -16.32 12.72 6.59
N LYS A 75 -17.05 13.51 7.41
CA LYS A 75 -18.49 13.77 7.26
C LYS A 75 -18.77 14.27 5.84
N GLY A 76 -19.09 13.37 4.92
CA GLY A 76 -19.44 13.71 3.54
C GLY A 76 -19.15 12.59 2.53
N PHE A 77 -18.13 11.76 2.78
CA PHE A 77 -17.78 10.63 1.91
C PHE A 77 -17.55 9.39 2.77
N ASN A 78 -18.62 8.63 2.98
CA ASN A 78 -18.62 7.36 3.71
C ASN A 78 -18.01 6.22 2.86
N VAL A 79 -16.89 6.50 2.20
CA VAL A 79 -16.15 5.50 1.43
C VAL A 79 -15.16 4.87 2.39
N GLU A 80 -15.52 3.71 2.92
CA GLU A 80 -14.54 2.85 3.59
C GLU A 80 -13.47 2.50 2.55
N ASN A 81 -12.29 3.10 2.69
CA ASN A 81 -11.17 2.76 1.83
C ASN A 81 -10.56 1.43 2.33
N PHE A 82 -10.65 0.43 1.48
CA PHE A 82 -9.99 -0.86 1.65
C PHE A 82 -8.64 -0.82 0.94
N TYR A 83 -7.61 -1.37 1.57
CA TYR A 83 -6.29 -1.53 0.97
C TYR A 83 -5.84 -2.98 1.15
N PRO A 84 -5.52 -3.71 0.07
CA PRO A 84 -4.92 -5.03 0.18
C PRO A 84 -3.55 -4.90 0.86
N VAL A 85 -3.23 -5.79 1.81
CA VAL A 85 -1.85 -5.87 2.30
C VAL A 85 -1.03 -6.62 1.27
N PRO A 86 0.09 -6.05 0.77
CA PRO A 86 0.99 -6.72 -0.16
C PRO A 86 1.40 -8.09 0.32
N ASP A 87 1.57 -9.04 -0.60
CA ASP A 87 1.83 -10.44 -0.25
C ASP A 87 3.11 -10.58 0.58
N VAL A 88 4.10 -9.74 0.30
CA VAL A 88 5.37 -9.75 1.02
C VAL A 88 5.23 -9.38 2.49
N PHE A 89 4.32 -8.46 2.82
CA PHE A 89 4.00 -8.08 4.19
C PHE A 89 2.89 -8.95 4.79
N GLY A 90 2.08 -9.60 3.94
CA GLY A 90 0.96 -10.43 4.33
C GLY A 90 1.30 -11.88 4.64
N LYS A 91 2.56 -12.32 4.54
CA LYS A 91 2.96 -13.75 4.67
C LYS A 91 2.54 -14.36 6.00
N ASN A 92 2.70 -13.62 7.09
CA ASN A 92 2.34 -14.05 8.44
C ASN A 92 1.73 -12.88 9.22
N LYS A 93 1.21 -13.16 10.41
CA LYS A 93 0.54 -12.13 11.23
C LYS A 93 1.52 -11.06 11.73
N LYS A 94 2.76 -11.45 12.04
CA LYS A 94 3.79 -10.55 12.58
C LYS A 94 4.13 -9.45 11.56
N ASP A 95 4.43 -9.84 10.33
CA ASP A 95 4.80 -8.92 9.26
C ASP A 95 3.61 -8.03 8.87
N ALA A 96 2.40 -8.61 8.83
CA ALA A 96 1.19 -7.84 8.51
C ALA A 96 0.87 -6.79 9.58
N MET A 97 1.09 -7.13 10.86
CA MET A 97 0.95 -6.17 11.96
C MET A 97 2.03 -5.09 11.92
N LEU A 98 3.27 -5.44 11.59
CA LEU A 98 4.36 -4.48 11.45
C LEU A 98 4.06 -3.46 10.34
N PHE A 99 3.66 -3.93 9.17
CA PHE A 99 3.20 -3.06 8.09
C PHE A 99 2.01 -2.19 8.51
N HIS A 100 1.05 -2.76 9.25
CA HIS A 100 -0.11 -2.01 9.73
C HIS A 100 0.26 -0.90 10.71
N GLU A 101 1.26 -1.08 11.57
CA GLU A 101 1.74 -0.03 12.45
C GLU A 101 2.39 1.12 11.67
N GLN A 102 3.22 0.82 10.66
CA GLN A 102 3.74 1.85 9.75
C GLN A 102 2.62 2.52 8.98
N TRP A 103 1.64 1.76 8.48
CA TRP A 103 0.47 2.33 7.81
C TRP A 103 -0.27 3.31 8.72
N LYS A 104 -0.54 2.94 9.97
CA LYS A 104 -1.20 3.81 10.94
C LYS A 104 -0.44 5.10 11.19
N ARG A 105 0.89 5.02 11.26
CA ARG A 105 1.76 6.18 11.46
C ARG A 105 1.59 7.23 10.37
N PHE A 106 1.45 6.81 9.10
CA PHE A 106 1.38 7.75 7.95
C PHE A 106 -0.03 8.02 7.44
N MET A 107 -0.96 7.08 7.58
CA MET A 107 -2.31 7.15 7.00
C MET A 107 -3.41 7.34 8.06
N GLY A 108 -3.07 7.24 9.35
CA GLY A 108 -3.99 7.44 10.46
C GLY A 108 -4.73 6.17 10.91
N LYS A 109 -5.85 6.34 11.62
CA LYS A 109 -6.56 5.23 12.26
C LYS A 109 -7.09 4.23 11.23
N SER A 110 -6.70 2.97 11.39
CA SER A 110 -7.13 1.87 10.55
C SER A 110 -7.14 0.55 11.33
N LYS A 111 -7.79 -0.46 10.76
CA LYS A 111 -7.85 -1.84 11.27
C LYS A 111 -7.22 -2.80 10.26
N LEU A 112 -6.44 -3.75 10.77
CA LEU A 112 -5.96 -4.90 10.00
C LEU A 112 -6.92 -6.07 10.16
N ILE A 113 -7.45 -6.57 9.05
CA ILE A 113 -8.45 -7.64 9.02
C ILE A 113 -7.87 -8.86 8.32
N PHE A 114 -7.91 -10.02 8.97
CA PHE A 114 -7.59 -11.29 8.35
C PHE A 114 -8.76 -11.78 7.50
N THR A 115 -8.55 -12.05 6.22
CA THR A 115 -9.65 -12.29 5.26
C THR A 115 -10.14 -13.74 5.21
N ARG A 116 -9.38 -14.69 5.79
CA ARG A 116 -9.73 -16.13 5.68
C ARG A 116 -10.75 -16.61 6.70
N GLN A 117 -11.12 -15.76 7.67
CA GLN A 117 -12.19 -16.00 8.65
C GLN A 117 -13.54 -15.44 8.17
N PRO A 118 -14.68 -15.91 8.69
CA PRO A 118 -16.01 -15.52 8.18
C PRO A 118 -16.26 -14.01 8.10
N GLU A 119 -15.90 -13.27 9.15
CA GLU A 119 -16.03 -11.81 9.18
C GLU A 119 -15.13 -11.13 8.13
N GLY A 120 -13.91 -11.62 7.98
CA GLY A 120 -12.96 -11.14 6.98
C GLY A 120 -13.42 -11.39 5.55
N ARG A 121 -14.04 -12.54 5.27
CA ARG A 121 -14.60 -12.85 3.95
C ARG A 121 -15.74 -11.92 3.57
N ARG A 122 -16.60 -11.56 4.53
CA ARG A 122 -17.67 -10.56 4.31
C ARG A 122 -17.09 -9.20 3.96
N LEU A 123 -16.06 -8.77 4.69
CA LEU A 123 -15.35 -7.52 4.40
C LEU A 123 -14.60 -7.56 3.06
N LEU A 124 -14.02 -8.70 2.69
CA LEU A 124 -13.40 -8.90 1.38
C LEU A 124 -14.40 -8.72 0.23
N LEU A 125 -15.60 -9.28 0.36
CA LEU A 125 -16.68 -9.11 -0.62
C LEU A 125 -17.12 -7.65 -0.71
N LYS A 126 -17.28 -6.97 0.44
CA LYS A 126 -17.55 -5.53 0.48
C LYS A 126 -16.43 -4.74 -0.21
N ALA A 127 -15.17 -5.05 0.09
CA ALA A 127 -14.01 -4.41 -0.51
C ALA A 127 -14.02 -4.54 -2.03
N ARG A 128 -14.32 -5.72 -2.59
CA ARG A 128 -14.42 -5.94 -4.05
C ARG A 128 -15.49 -5.07 -4.72
N LEU A 129 -16.63 -4.88 -4.06
CA LEU A 129 -17.77 -4.12 -4.60
C LEU A 129 -17.58 -2.60 -4.47
N PHE A 130 -16.98 -2.15 -3.36
CA PHE A 130 -16.84 -0.73 -3.01
C PHE A 130 -15.39 -0.22 -3.15
N HIS A 131 -14.52 -0.96 -3.83
CA HIS A 131 -13.13 -0.56 -4.00
C HIS A 131 -13.04 0.73 -4.81
N HIS A 132 -12.64 1.83 -4.17
CA HIS A 132 -12.42 3.09 -4.89
C HIS A 132 -11.33 2.95 -5.96
N THR A 133 -10.42 1.96 -5.86
CA THR A 133 -9.40 1.70 -6.89
C THR A 133 -9.92 0.98 -8.13
N ASN A 134 -11.20 0.58 -8.19
CA ASN A 134 -11.80 0.17 -9.47
C ASN A 134 -11.75 1.31 -10.52
N GLU A 135 -11.70 2.58 -10.08
CA GLU A 135 -11.46 3.74 -10.95
C GLU A 135 -9.96 3.94 -11.29
N LEU A 136 -9.05 3.52 -10.41
CA LEU A 136 -7.59 3.59 -10.61
C LEU A 136 -7.05 2.50 -11.54
N LYS A 137 -7.86 1.46 -11.83
CA LYS A 137 -7.49 0.28 -12.63
C LYS A 137 -6.97 0.61 -14.03
N ASN A 138 -7.32 1.77 -14.58
CA ASN A 138 -6.87 2.22 -15.90
C ASN A 138 -5.71 3.24 -15.86
N ASN A 139 -5.23 3.62 -14.67
CA ASN A 139 -4.31 4.76 -14.48
C ASN A 139 -3.07 4.43 -13.64
N VAL A 140 -2.90 3.18 -13.18
CA VAL A 140 -1.70 2.74 -12.46
C VAL A 140 -0.86 1.91 -13.43
N ASP A 141 0.16 2.54 -13.97
CA ASP A 141 1.13 1.90 -14.84
C ASP A 141 2.55 2.04 -14.29
N ASP A 142 3.33 0.99 -14.46
CA ASP A 142 4.74 0.91 -14.13
C ASP A 142 5.55 1.21 -15.40
N PHE A 143 6.11 2.43 -15.48
CA PHE A 143 6.96 2.85 -16.59
C PHE A 143 8.36 3.21 -16.09
N THR A 144 9.37 2.69 -16.77
CA THR A 144 10.76 3.12 -16.58
C THR A 144 10.98 4.42 -17.34
N VAL A 145 11.05 5.55 -16.63
CA VAL A 145 11.44 6.83 -17.23
C VAL A 145 12.96 6.94 -17.16
N TRP A 146 13.63 6.74 -18.30
CA TRP A 146 15.05 7.03 -18.44
C TRP A 146 15.21 8.56 -18.54
N LYS A 147 15.85 9.18 -17.55
CA LYS A 147 16.30 10.58 -17.60
C LYS A 147 17.79 10.63 -17.87
#